data_AF-A0A968QCN7-F1
#
_entry.id   AF-A0A968QCN7-F1
#
_cell.length_a   1.000
_cell.length_b   1.000
_cell.length_c   1.000
_cell.angle_alpha   90.00
_cell.angle_beta   90.00
_cell.angle_gamma   90.00
#
_symmetry.space_group_name_H-M   'P 1'
#
loop_
_entity.id
_entity.type
_entity.pdbx_description
1 polymer ?
#
loop_
_entity_poly.entity_id
_entity_poly.type
_entity_poly.pdbx_seq_one_letter_code
_entity_poly.pdbx_strand_id
1 'polypeptide(L)'
;MDIHSASQARANLFKLLEQVNQESKPCIITSRKGDGVLISKDDWENIQETLYLQSIPGMQQSIIEGMATPLSECVSEDKLEW
;
A
#
# COMPACT_ATOMS: atom_id res chain seq x y z
N MET A 1 -4.35 -11.58 -8.72
CA MET A 1 -3.78 -11.89 -7.40
C MET A 1 -3.41 -13.36 -7.46
N ASP A 2 -2.12 -13.64 -7.43
CA ASP A 2 -1.63 -15.00 -7.65
C ASP A 2 -1.85 -15.85 -6.41
N ILE A 3 -2.13 -17.14 -6.61
CA ILE A 3 -2.46 -18.08 -5.54
C ILE A 3 -1.45 -19.22 -5.55
N HIS A 4 -0.81 -19.44 -4.40
CA HIS A 4 0.15 -20.51 -4.19
C HIS A 4 -0.29 -21.40 -3.03
N SER A 5 -0.08 -22.71 -3.14
CA SER A 5 -0.15 -23.55 -1.94
C SER A 5 1.01 -23.22 -0.99
N ALA A 6 0.82 -23.44 0.31
CA ALA A 6 1.87 -23.26 1.32
C ALA A 6 3.17 -24.02 0.98
N SER A 7 3.06 -25.21 0.36
CA SER A 7 4.23 -25.98 -0.10
C SER A 7 5.00 -25.28 -1.22
N GLN A 8 4.29 -24.72 -2.21
CA GLN A 8 4.90 -23.95 -3.31
C GLN A 8 5.50 -22.64 -2.80
N ALA A 9 4.80 -21.95 -1.90
CA ALA A 9 5.27 -20.71 -1.31
C ALA A 9 6.54 -20.93 -0.49
N ARG A 10 6.60 -22.01 0.32
CA ARG A 10 7.81 -22.39 1.06
C ARG A 10 8.99 -22.67 0.13
N ALA A 11 8.77 -23.38 -0.98
CA ALA A 11 9.83 -23.71 -1.93
C ALA A 11 10.36 -22.49 -2.70
N ASN A 12 9.55 -21.44 -2.86
CA ASN A 12 9.87 -20.27 -3.69
C ASN A 12 9.85 -18.96 -2.90
N LEU A 13 10.00 -19.00 -1.58
CA LEU A 13 9.74 -17.85 -0.70
C LEU A 13 10.56 -16.61 -1.10
N PHE A 14 11.85 -16.77 -1.39
CA PHE A 14 12.71 -15.65 -1.79
C PHE A 14 12.26 -14.98 -3.09
N LYS A 15 11.85 -15.78 -4.07
CA LYS A 15 11.31 -15.25 -5.33
C LYS A 15 9.99 -14.53 -5.11
N LEU A 16 9.10 -15.09 -4.30
CA LEU A 16 7.82 -14.45 -3.98
C LEU A 16 8.05 -13.13 -3.25
N LEU A 17 9.00 -13.06 -2.31
CA LEU A 17 9.38 -11.82 -1.65
C LEU A 17 9.90 -10.78 -2.65
N GLU A 18 10.79 -11.17 -3.57
CA GLU A 18 11.26 -10.27 -4.63
C GLU A 18 10.10 -9.75 -5.49
N GLN A 19 9.20 -10.64 -5.92
CA GLN A 19 8.05 -10.28 -6.75
C GLN A 19 7.10 -9.30 -6.05
N VAL A 20 6.72 -9.54 -4.79
CA VAL A 20 5.80 -8.63 -4.09
C VAL A 20 6.43 -7.25 -3.85
N ASN A 21 7.76 -7.17 -3.66
CA ASN A 21 8.47 -5.90 -3.50
C ASN A 21 8.65 -5.14 -4.83
N GLN A 22 8.88 -5.85 -5.94
CA GLN A 22 9.09 -5.21 -7.25
C GLN A 22 7.78 -4.81 -7.93
N GLU A 23 6.75 -5.63 -7.78
CA GLU A 23 5.49 -5.44 -8.50
C GLU A 23 4.43 -4.69 -7.68
N SER A 24 4.63 -4.50 -6.37
CA SER A 24 3.62 -3.99 -5.43
C SER A 24 2.28 -4.72 -5.57
N LYS A 25 2.35 -6.05 -5.76
CA LYS A 25 1.18 -6.92 -5.93
C LYS A 25 1.15 -7.98 -4.83
N PRO A 26 0.04 -8.09 -4.08
CA PRO A 26 -0.15 -9.15 -3.09
C PRO A 26 -0.29 -10.52 -3.77
N CYS A 27 0.14 -11.59 -3.07
CA CYS A 27 -0.20 -12.97 -3.42
C CYS A 27 -0.86 -13.71 -2.24
N ILE A 28 -1.75 -14.65 -2.54
CA ILE A 28 -2.43 -15.48 -1.55
C ILE A 28 -1.66 -16.79 -1.40
N ILE A 29 -1.44 -17.20 -0.15
CA ILE A 29 -0.88 -18.50 0.20
C ILE A 29 -1.99 -19.33 0.86
N THR A 30 -2.36 -20.46 0.25
CA THR A 30 -3.43 -21.32 0.74
C THR A 30 -2.91 -22.55 1.48
N SER A 31 -3.62 -22.98 2.52
CA SER A 31 -3.27 -24.20 3.25
C SER A 31 -4.50 -24.90 3.83
N ARG A 32 -4.35 -26.18 4.23
CA ARG A 32 -5.43 -26.93 4.89
C ARG A 32 -5.91 -26.31 6.21
N LYS A 33 -5.10 -25.47 6.85
CA LYS A 33 -5.39 -24.85 8.14
C LYS A 33 -5.77 -23.37 8.03
N GLY A 34 -5.91 -22.85 6.82
CA GLY A 34 -6.21 -21.46 6.56
C GLY A 34 -5.23 -20.83 5.58
N ASP A 35 -5.60 -19.64 5.13
CA ASP A 35 -4.90 -18.91 4.08
C ASP A 35 -4.25 -17.65 4.67
N GLY A 36 -3.23 -17.15 3.98
CA GLY A 36 -2.55 -15.91 4.30
C GLY A 36 -2.29 -15.08 3.05
N VAL A 37 -1.96 -13.81 3.24
CA VAL A 37 -1.56 -12.92 2.15
C VAL A 37 -0.12 -12.51 2.40
N LEU A 38 0.71 -12.62 1.36
CA LEU A 38 2.05 -12.05 1.35
C LEU A 38 2.00 -10.72 0.60
N ILE A 39 2.51 -9.69 1.25
CA ILE A 39 2.63 -8.31 0.74
C ILE A 39 4.03 -7.80 1.05
N SER A 40 4.49 -6.79 0.30
CA SER A 40 5.73 -6.09 0.66
C SER A 40 5.56 -5.35 2.00
N LYS A 41 6.68 -5.08 2.67
CA LYS A 41 6.67 -4.28 3.91
C LYS A 41 6.17 -2.86 3.62
N ASP A 42 6.64 -2.28 2.53
CA ASP A 42 6.31 -0.90 2.16
C ASP A 42 4.82 -0.77 1.84
N ASP A 43 4.22 -1.74 1.13
CA ASP A 43 2.77 -1.75 0.88
C ASP A 43 1.98 -1.93 2.19
N TRP A 44 2.48 -2.76 3.13
CA TRP A 44 1.85 -2.89 4.44
C TRP A 44 1.84 -1.57 5.20
N GLU A 45 2.98 -0.87 5.25
CA GLU A 45 3.10 0.45 5.89
C GLU A 45 2.19 1.48 5.21
N ASN A 46 2.13 1.50 3.88
CA ASN A 46 1.25 2.38 3.11
C ASN A 46 -0.25 2.10 3.40
N ILE A 47 -0.63 0.83 3.54
CA ILE A 47 -2.00 0.46 3.93
C ILE A 47 -2.31 0.98 5.33
N GLN A 48 -1.39 0.80 6.29
CA GLN A 48 -1.57 1.30 7.66
C GLN A 48 -1.70 2.82 7.70
N GLU A 49 -0.86 3.55 6.96
CA GLU A 49 -0.91 5.00 6.87
C GLU A 49 -2.23 5.48 6.22
N THR A 50 -2.65 4.83 5.14
CA THR A 50 -3.93 5.14 4.48
C THR A 50 -5.11 4.95 5.45
N LEU A 51 -5.12 3.85 6.21
CA LEU A 51 -6.15 3.59 7.22
C LEU A 51 -6.09 4.62 8.35
N TYR A 52 -4.90 5.04 8.76
CA TYR A 52 -4.72 6.09 9.75
C TYR A 52 -5.30 7.42 9.27
N LEU A 53 -4.96 7.87 8.06
CA LEU A 53 -5.50 9.10 7.48
C LEU A 53 -7.02 9.04 7.34
N GLN A 54 -7.58 7.90 6.93
CA GLN A 54 -9.04 7.71 6.84
C GLN A 54 -9.74 7.76 8.21
N SER A 55 -9.03 7.39 9.29
CA SER A 55 -9.59 7.45 10.64
C SER A 55 -9.75 8.88 11.17
N ILE A 56 -9.04 9.86 10.59
CA ILE A 56 -9.13 11.26 10.98
C ILE A 56 -10.34 11.90 10.28
N PRO A 57 -11.35 12.39 11.03
CA PRO A 57 -12.55 12.97 10.43
C PRO A 57 -12.21 14.13 9.48
N GLY A 58 -12.74 14.06 8.25
CA GLY A 58 -12.53 15.08 7.21
C GLY A 58 -11.17 15.03 6.50
N MET A 59 -10.20 14.24 6.97
CA MET A 59 -8.86 14.17 6.37
C MET A 59 -8.89 13.62 4.94
N GLN A 60 -9.58 12.50 4.72
CA GLN A 60 -9.73 11.93 3.38
C GLN A 60 -10.32 12.95 2.39
N GLN A 61 -11.35 13.69 2.81
CA GLN A 61 -11.99 14.70 1.98
C GLN A 61 -11.04 15.85 1.67
N SER A 62 -10.31 16.35 2.68
CA SER A 62 -9.29 17.38 2.51
C SER A 62 -8.19 16.98 1.53
N ILE A 63 -7.74 15.72 1.56
CA ILE A 63 -6.73 15.20 0.63
C ILE A 63 -7.27 15.16 -0.80
N ILE A 64 -8.50 14.66 -0.99
CA ILE A 64 -9.13 14.59 -2.32
C ILE A 64 -9.35 16.00 -2.90
N GLU A 65 -9.81 16.95 -2.08
CA GLU A 65 -9.96 18.35 -2.47
C GLU A 65 -8.62 18.97 -2.87
N GLY A 66 -7.57 18.77 -2.05
CA GLY A 66 -6.23 19.25 -2.35
C GLY A 66 -5.64 18.66 -3.64
N MET A 67 -5.90 17.38 -3.93
CA MET A 67 -5.48 16.75 -5.19
C MET A 67 -6.19 17.32 -6.42
N ALA A 68 -7.41 17.84 -6.25
CA ALA A 68 -8.20 18.45 -7.33
C ALA A 68 -7.91 19.96 -7.50
N THR A 69 -7.23 20.60 -6.53
CA THR A 69 -6.86 22.01 -6.59
C THR A 69 -5.90 22.28 -7.75
N PRO A 70 -6.21 23.21 -8.66
CA PRO A 70 -5.29 23.60 -9.73
C PRO A 70 -4.00 24.23 -9.17
N LEU A 71 -2.87 24.02 -9.85
CA LEU A 71 -1.58 24.61 -9.43
C LEU A 71 -1.61 26.14 -9.32
N SER A 72 -2.47 26.82 -10.09
CA SER A 72 -2.65 28.28 -10.00
C SER A 72 -3.24 28.76 -8.68
N GLU A 73 -3.91 27.88 -7.94
CA GLU A 73 -4.50 28.16 -6.63
C GLU A 73 -3.59 27.70 -5.48
N CYS A 74 -2.48 27.01 -5.78
CA CYS A 74 -1.49 26.61 -4.79
C CYS A 74 -0.58 27.79 -4.40
N VAL A 75 -0.09 27.77 -3.15
CA VAL A 75 0.92 28.73 -2.68
C VAL A 75 2.27 28.34 -3.28
N SER A 76 2.96 29.33 -3.86
CA SER A 76 4.29 29.11 -4.42
C SER A 76 5.35 28.95 -3.31
N GLU A 77 6.34 28.10 -3.55
CA GLU A 77 7.35 27.73 -2.54
C GLU A 77 8.08 28.96 -1.96
N ASP A 78 8.35 29.98 -2.80
CA ASP A 78 9.00 31.24 -2.42
C ASP A 78 8.19 32.09 -1.42
N LYS A 79 6.91 31.76 -1.22
CA LYS A 79 6.00 32.45 -0.30
C LYS A 79 5.69 31.65 0.96
N LEU A 80 6.28 30.46 1.12
CA LEU A 80 6.13 29.66 2.33
C LEU A 80 7.04 30.23 3.43
N GLU A 81 6.45 30.61 4.57
CA GLU A 81 7.18 30.91 5.80
C GLU A 81 7.34 29.60 6.58
N TRP A 82 8.59 29.16 6.75
CA TRP A 82 8.96 27.95 7.50
C TRP A 82 9.46 28.28 8.90
#